data_AF-A0A428WEL0-F1
#
_entry.id   AF-A0A428WEL0-F1
#
_cell.length_a   1.000
_cell.length_b   1.000
_cell.length_c   1.000
_cell.angle_alpha   90.00
_cell.angle_beta   90.00
_cell.angle_gamma   90.00
#
_symmetry.space_group_name_H-M   'P 1'
#
loop_
_entity.id
_entity.type
_entity.pdbx_description
1 polymer ?
#
loop_
_entity_poly.entity_id
_entity_poly.type
_entity_poly.pdbx_seq_one_letter_code
_entity_poly.pdbx_strand_id
1 'polypeptide(L)'
;MRSTREMRKLAAVLLAGTAEARFYGDDLRRATHVHRRRLYPLLTLLLERGWLTDGWDGPAPAEPKRYFVLTDVGRRELARP
;
A
#
# COMPACT_ATOMS: atom_id res chain seq x y z
N MET A 1 8.89 2.03 -19.16
CA MET A 1 8.40 1.16 -18.07
C MET A 1 7.19 1.78 -17.39
N ARG A 2 5.98 1.22 -17.57
CA ARG A 2 4.72 1.76 -16.99
C ARG A 2 4.59 1.46 -15.48
N SER A 3 5.13 0.33 -15.03
CA SER A 3 5.15 -0.11 -13.62
C SER A 3 5.99 0.79 -12.71
N THR A 4 7.12 1.32 -13.19
CA THR A 4 7.98 2.24 -12.40
C THR A 4 7.27 3.55 -12.03
N ARG A 5 6.35 4.03 -12.88
CA ARG A 5 5.57 5.24 -12.57
C ARG A 5 4.49 4.94 -11.52
N GLU A 6 3.83 3.79 -11.65
CA GLU A 6 2.78 3.37 -10.72
C GLU A 6 3.35 3.06 -9.33
N MET A 7 4.52 2.42 -9.29
CA MET A 7 5.27 2.22 -8.05
C MET A 7 5.66 3.54 -7.38
N ARG A 8 6.15 4.53 -8.14
CA ARG A 8 6.48 5.86 -7.59
C ARG A 8 5.26 6.57 -7.00
N LYS A 9 4.11 6.51 -7.67
CA LYS A 9 2.86 7.07 -7.13
C LYS A 9 2.43 6.38 -5.83
N LEU A 10 2.51 5.05 -5.80
CA LEU A 10 2.19 4.28 -4.60
C LEU A 10 3.16 4.62 -3.45
N ALA A 11 4.46 4.66 -3.74
CA ALA A 11 5.49 5.03 -2.76
C ALA A 11 5.25 6.42 -2.17
N ALA A 12 4.94 7.42 -3.01
CA ALA A 12 4.64 8.77 -2.56
C ALA A 12 3.44 8.82 -1.59
N VAL A 13 2.36 8.10 -1.90
CA VAL A 13 1.16 8.02 -1.02
C VAL A 13 1.50 7.32 0.29
N LEU A 14 2.24 6.22 0.26
CA LEU A 14 2.62 5.47 1.47
C LEU A 14 3.55 6.28 2.37
N LEU A 15 4.55 6.96 1.80
CA LEU A 15 5.52 7.77 2.54
C LEU A 15 4.93 9.03 3.16
N ALA A 16 3.84 9.57 2.58
CA ALA A 16 3.12 10.72 3.11
C ALA A 16 2.31 10.40 4.39
N GLY A 17 2.05 9.12 4.68
CA GLY A 17 1.37 8.71 5.91
C GLY A 17 2.29 8.62 7.13
N THR A 18 1.69 8.63 8.32
CA THR A 18 2.36 8.37 9.60
C THR A 18 2.84 6.92 9.71
N ALA A 19 3.62 6.58 10.74
CA ALA A 19 4.14 5.22 10.94
C ALA A 19 3.01 4.20 11.17
N GLU A 20 1.93 4.63 11.82
CA GLU A 20 0.76 3.83 12.16
C GLU A 20 -0.38 3.98 11.13
N ALA A 21 -0.14 4.67 10.02
CA ALA A 21 -1.15 4.91 9.01
C ALA A 21 -1.62 3.59 8.39
N ARG A 22 -2.94 3.36 8.44
CA ARG A 22 -3.61 2.25 7.77
C ARG A 22 -4.06 2.70 6.39
N PHE A 23 -3.62 1.97 5.37
CA PHE A 23 -3.99 2.23 4.00
C PHE A 23 -4.97 1.15 3.51
N TYR A 24 -6.15 1.56 3.08
CA TYR A 24 -7.12 0.63 2.48
C TYR A 24 -6.96 0.61 0.96
N GLY A 25 -7.21 -0.54 0.32
CA GLY A 25 -7.02 -0.71 -1.12
C GLY A 25 -7.79 0.32 -1.97
N ASP A 26 -9.01 0.68 -1.56
CA ASP A 26 -9.80 1.69 -2.26
C ASP A 26 -9.27 3.12 -2.07
N ASP A 27 -8.75 3.45 -0.90
CA ASP A 27 -8.11 4.75 -0.64
C ASP A 27 -6.84 4.89 -1.46
N LEU A 28 -6.00 3.85 -1.48
CA LEU A 28 -4.80 3.79 -2.30
C LEU A 28 -5.13 3.94 -3.79
N ARG A 29 -6.20 3.28 -4.26
CA ARG A 29 -6.66 3.41 -5.65
C ARG A 29 -7.07 4.84 -5.97
N ARG A 30 -7.81 5.50 -5.07
CA ARG A 30 -8.24 6.90 -5.23
C ARG A 30 -7.04 7.85 -5.24
N ALA A 31 -6.14 7.73 -4.26
CA ALA A 31 -4.99 8.62 -4.10
C ALA A 31 -3.95 8.47 -5.23
N THR A 32 -3.71 7.25 -5.70
CA THR A 32 -2.69 6.99 -6.73
C THR A 32 -3.23 7.11 -8.17
N HIS A 33 -4.56 7.05 -8.35
CA HIS A 33 -5.21 6.84 -9.64
C HIS A 33 -4.69 5.60 -10.41
N VAL A 34 -4.15 4.61 -9.71
CA VAL A 34 -3.67 3.35 -10.30
C VAL A 34 -4.82 2.35 -10.36
N HIS A 35 -5.01 1.71 -11.51
CA HIS A 35 -6.09 0.73 -11.68
C HIS A 35 -5.88 -0.51 -10.79
N ARG A 36 -6.98 -1.12 -10.29
CA ARG A 36 -6.94 -2.27 -9.35
C ARG A 36 -6.03 -3.42 -9.82
N ARG A 37 -6.10 -3.76 -11.11
CA ARG A 37 -5.31 -4.86 -11.73
C ARG A 37 -3.80 -4.64 -11.65
N ARG A 38 -3.36 -3.41 -11.35
CA ARG A 38 -1.94 -3.04 -11.22
C ARG A 38 -1.59 -2.72 -9.78
N LEU A 39 -2.50 -2.07 -9.05
CA LEU A 39 -2.31 -1.75 -7.64
C LEU A 39 -2.10 -3.02 -6.80
N TYR A 40 -2.97 -4.03 -6.94
CA TYR A 40 -2.87 -5.23 -6.12
C TYR A 40 -1.58 -6.03 -6.34
N PRO A 41 -1.11 -6.26 -7.59
CA PRO A 41 0.22 -6.86 -7.79
C PRO A 41 1.38 -6.05 -7.17
N LEU A 42 1.30 -4.72 -7.16
CA LEU A 42 2.31 -3.90 -6.48
C LEU A 42 2.23 -4.09 -4.96
N LEU A 43 1.03 -4.11 -4.38
CA LEU A 43 0.84 -4.35 -2.95
C LEU A 43 1.33 -5.74 -2.54
N THR A 44 1.04 -6.77 -3.34
CA THR A 44 1.59 -8.13 -3.15
C THR A 44 3.12 -8.11 -3.15
N LEU A 45 3.74 -7.46 -4.14
CA LEU A 45 5.19 -7.35 -4.21
C LEU A 45 5.79 -6.65 -2.97
N LEU A 46 5.12 -5.62 -2.45
CA LEU A 46 5.58 -4.92 -1.26
C LEU A 46 5.39 -5.77 0.02
N LEU A 47 4.33 -6.55 0.11
CA LEU A 47 4.12 -7.52 1.20
C LEU A 47 5.17 -8.64 1.18
N GLU A 48 5.43 -9.23 0.01
CA GLU A 48 6.45 -10.28 -0.16
C GLU A 48 7.85 -9.81 0.22
N ARG A 49 8.14 -8.53 0.04
CA ARG A 49 9.40 -7.88 0.44
C ARG A 49 9.44 -7.49 1.92
N GLY A 50 8.35 -7.65 2.67
CA GLY A 50 8.23 -7.18 4.05
C GLY A 50 8.20 -5.64 4.18
N TRP A 51 7.91 -4.93 3.10
CA TRP A 51 7.80 -3.46 3.09
C TRP A 51 6.43 -3.00 3.56
N LEU A 52 5.42 -3.85 3.42
CA LEU A 52 4.11 -3.70 4.03
C LEU A 52 3.84 -4.86 4.98
N THR A 53 2.99 -4.62 5.96
CA THR A 53 2.20 -5.64 6.64
C THR A 53 0.73 -5.40 6.33
N ASP A 54 -0.11 -6.41 6.50
CA ASP A 54 -1.55 -6.28 6.31
C ASP A 54 -2.35 -6.84 7.49
N GLY A 55 -3.60 -6.40 7.57
CA GLY A 55 -4.57 -6.87 8.54
C GLY A 55 -5.98 -6.64 8.04
N TRP A 56 -6.95 -7.01 8.86
CA TRP A 56 -8.36 -6.88 8.56
C TRP A 56 -9.04 -6.05 9.64
N ASP A 57 -9.82 -5.05 9.24
CA ASP A 57 -10.66 -4.24 10.13
C ASP A 57 -12.15 -4.54 9.86
N GLY A 58 -12.93 -4.69 10.94
CA GLY A 58 -14.38 -4.77 10.89
C GLY A 58 -14.97 -5.93 11.70
N PRO A 59 -16.07 -5.72 12.45
CA PRO A 59 -16.78 -6.79 13.12
C PRO A 59 -17.63 -7.59 12.13
N ALA A 60 -17.75 -8.90 12.35
CA ALA A 60 -18.81 -9.69 11.73
C ALA A 60 -20.19 -9.11 12.15
N PRO A 61 -21.20 -9.03 11.26
CA PRO A 61 -21.33 -9.69 9.96
C PRO A 61 -20.85 -8.87 8.74
N ALA A 62 -20.16 -7.74 8.92
CA ALA A 62 -19.67 -6.95 7.80
C ALA A 62 -18.50 -7.65 7.08
N GLU A 63 -18.36 -7.43 5.77
CA GLU A 63 -17.21 -7.89 5.00
C GLU A 63 -15.93 -7.21 5.54
N PRO A 64 -14.95 -7.97 6.07
CA PRO A 64 -13.75 -7.40 6.65
C PRO A 64 -12.96 -6.59 5.62
N LYS A 65 -12.53 -5.38 5.98
CA LYS A 65 -11.74 -4.52 5.11
C LYS A 65 -10.26 -4.76 5.33
N ARG A 66 -9.57 -5.22 4.29
CA ARG A 66 -8.11 -5.38 4.32
C ARG A 66 -7.42 -4.01 4.32
N TYR A 67 -6.52 -3.80 5.27
CA TYR A 67 -5.64 -2.63 5.34
C TYR A 67 -4.18 -3.04 5.23
N PHE A 68 -3.34 -2.09 4.84
CA PHE A 68 -1.89 -2.23 4.74
C PHE A 68 -1.21 -1.18 5.63
N VAL A 69 -0.11 -1.55 6.28
CA VAL A 69 0.71 -0.65 7.10
C VAL A 69 2.12 -0.65 6.55
N LEU A 70 2.71 0.53 6.45
CA LEU A 70 4.10 0.68 5.99
C LEU A 70 5.06 0.31 7.12
N THR A 71 5.95 -0.64 6.86
CA THR A 71 6.98 -1.03 7.85
C THR A 71 8.14 -0.05 7.84
N ASP A 72 8.95 -0.04 8.90
CA ASP A 72 10.19 0.75 8.93
C ASP A 72 11.17 0.36 7.81
N VAL A 73 11.22 -0.93 7.47
CA VAL A 73 12.01 -1.43 6.33
C VAL A 73 11.46 -0.84 5.04
N GLY A 74 10.14 -0.93 4.81
CA GLY A 74 9.50 -0.38 3.64
C GLY A 74 9.68 1.13 3.51
N ARG A 75 9.57 1.88 4.60
CA ARG A 75 9.80 3.33 4.62
C ARG A 75 11.22 3.68 4.19
N ARG A 76 12.23 2.97 4.70
CA ARG A 76 13.63 3.18 4.29
C ARG A 76 13.87 2.83 2.84
N GLU A 77 13.36 1.69 2.37
CA GLU A 77 13.59 1.23 0.99
C GLU A 77 12.85 2.10 -0.04
N LEU A 78 11.64 2.56 0.25
CA LEU A 78 10.86 3.42 -0.64
C LEU A 78 11.37 4.86 -0.69
N ALA A 79 12.08 5.32 0.34
CA ALA A 79 12.66 6.66 0.38
C ALA A 79 14.02 6.76 -0.36
N ARG A 80 14.57 5.64 -0.83
CA ARG A 80 15.83 5.65 -1.59
C ARG A 80 15.63 6.29 -2.98
N PRO A 81 16.62 7.07 -3.46
CA PRO A 81 16.57 7.74 -4.76
C PRO A 81 16.61 6.77 -5.95
#